data_AF-K0JFI2-F1
#
_entry.id   AF-K0JFI2-F1
#
_cell.length_a   1.000
_cell.length_b   1.000
_cell.length_c   1.000
_cell.angle_alpha   90.00
_cell.angle_beta   90.00
_cell.angle_gamma   90.00
#
_symmetry.space_group_name_H-M   'P 1'
#
loop_
_entity.id
_entity.type
_entity.pdbx_description
1 polymer ?
#
loop_
_entity_poly.entity_id
_entity_poly.type
_entity_poly.pdbx_seq_one_letter_code
_entity_poly.pdbx_strand_id
1 'polypeptide(L)'
;MKKYVIILLFIVSLIVYSKPSDKIKFDETELTPLEKEFFTKIDNGDTNDIELYYDGFIIASGITDEDEFKFYREKLDDIRKMAKDELSQYVDEGAYDFGNRLLLWIYDKGILKKYFETSTLFQDMISKGEYNCLSSSILYYLLYSEFGYEVKGVLTSSHAFCTVYTEKGPIDVETTVAKGFNPGTKEIRNTGTSTIVTFVPKQNYNNRNDADILTLIATLYPNSISLRKIENDLDKQLTMAKKAYYLSPYTEMYNENLVNAYNRAALDALKTKDYEKSYTYLKEAYEFNPNNTMTKKNTEHYYNTIGAGYLNKKDFPSAINIYKQGIEDLGENTTVLKRNLKVSYYNYAVTEYNSKRYNNANTILEEALKIFPKDADFTRLLRSIPK
;
A
#
# COMPACT_ATOMS: atom_id res chain seq x y z
N MET A 1 61.17 -2.84 -22.86
CA MET A 1 60.14 -2.28 -21.96
C MET A 1 58.77 -2.60 -22.54
N LYS A 2 58.04 -3.56 -21.97
CA LYS A 2 56.70 -3.93 -22.44
C LYS A 2 55.70 -2.91 -21.87
N LYS A 3 55.01 -2.18 -22.75
CA LYS A 3 53.90 -1.30 -22.36
C LYS A 3 52.69 -2.17 -22.02
N TYR A 4 52.30 -2.16 -20.74
CA TYR A 4 51.01 -2.70 -20.31
C TYR A 4 49.93 -1.65 -20.62
N VAL A 5 49.01 -2.01 -21.51
CA VAL A 5 47.78 -1.24 -21.73
C VAL A 5 46.82 -1.64 -20.62
N ILE A 6 46.57 -0.74 -19.66
CA ILE A 6 45.51 -0.90 -18.66
C ILE A 6 44.21 -0.54 -19.36
N ILE A 7 43.41 -1.55 -19.69
CA ILE A 7 42.03 -1.35 -20.17
C ILE A 7 41.19 -1.10 -18.91
N LEU A 8 40.80 0.15 -18.71
CA LEU A 8 39.82 0.54 -17.69
C LEU A 8 38.44 0.08 -18.19
N LEU A 9 37.95 -1.05 -17.65
CA LEU A 9 36.57 -1.48 -17.84
C LEU A 9 35.67 -0.51 -17.06
N PHE A 10 35.10 0.47 -17.76
CA PHE A 10 33.92 1.19 -17.27
C PHE A 10 32.78 0.17 -17.21
N ILE A 11 32.48 -0.33 -16.02
CA ILE A 11 31.21 -0.98 -15.74
C ILE A 11 30.18 0.14 -15.76
N VAL A 12 29.61 0.41 -16.94
CA VAL A 12 28.34 1.10 -17.02
C VAL A 12 27.36 0.14 -16.36
N SER A 13 26.97 0.43 -15.11
CA SER A 13 25.79 -0.19 -14.52
C SER A 13 24.61 0.24 -15.38
N LEU A 14 24.28 -0.56 -16.39
CA LEU A 14 22.95 -0.55 -16.98
C LEU A 14 22.03 -0.90 -15.84
N ILE A 15 21.44 0.11 -15.21
CA ILE A 15 20.35 -0.09 -14.27
C ILE A 15 19.25 -0.69 -15.12
N VAL A 16 19.09 -2.01 -15.04
CA VAL A 16 17.93 -2.70 -15.59
C VAL A 16 16.79 -2.27 -14.69
N TYR A 17 16.11 -1.19 -15.06
CA TYR A 17 14.93 -0.72 -14.35
C TYR A 17 13.82 -1.74 -14.58
N SER A 18 13.53 -2.53 -13.54
CA SER A 18 12.34 -3.36 -13.48
C SER A 18 11.16 -2.48 -13.09
N LYS A 19 10.01 -2.70 -13.72
CA LYS A 19 8.74 -2.12 -13.23
C LYS A 19 8.59 -2.36 -11.72
N PRO A 20 7.99 -1.43 -10.97
CA PRO A 20 7.97 -1.51 -9.51
C PRO A 20 7.44 -2.85 -9.00
N SER A 21 6.28 -3.32 -9.50
CA SER A 21 5.72 -4.61 -9.10
C SER A 21 5.13 -5.39 -10.26
N ASP A 22 5.44 -6.69 -10.31
CA ASP A 22 4.80 -7.67 -11.20
C ASP A 22 3.60 -8.36 -10.56
N LYS A 23 3.43 -8.17 -9.25
CA LYS A 23 2.44 -8.91 -8.44
C LYS A 23 1.05 -8.29 -8.49
N ILE A 24 0.94 -7.03 -8.88
CA ILE A 24 -0.34 -6.34 -9.01
C ILE A 24 -0.72 -6.28 -10.48
N LYS A 25 -1.94 -6.69 -10.76
CA LYS A 25 -2.63 -6.42 -12.02
C LYS A 25 -3.86 -5.59 -11.72
N PHE A 26 -4.05 -4.54 -12.49
CA PHE A 26 -5.25 -3.73 -12.42
C PHE A 26 -6.27 -4.23 -13.43
N ASP A 27 -7.51 -4.39 -12.99
CA ASP A 27 -8.64 -4.63 -13.88
C ASP A 27 -8.98 -3.35 -14.65
N GLU A 28 -9.65 -3.48 -15.80
CA GLU A 28 -9.97 -2.34 -16.67
C GLU A 28 -10.76 -1.23 -15.96
N THR A 29 -11.50 -1.57 -14.90
CA THR A 29 -12.34 -0.63 -14.13
C THR A 29 -11.63 0.01 -12.94
N GLU A 30 -10.42 -0.43 -12.58
CA GLU A 30 -9.70 0.07 -11.40
C GLU A 30 -8.88 1.33 -11.67
N LEU A 31 -8.57 1.58 -12.95
CA LEU A 31 -7.80 2.72 -13.39
C LEU A 31 -8.63 3.60 -14.31
N THR A 32 -8.59 4.90 -14.05
CA THR A 32 -8.98 5.90 -15.05
C THR A 32 -7.99 5.92 -16.23
N PRO A 33 -8.35 6.51 -17.39
CA PRO A 33 -7.42 6.67 -18.50
C PRO A 33 -6.09 7.35 -18.12
N LEU A 34 -6.16 8.41 -17.29
CA LEU A 34 -4.97 9.11 -16.78
C LEU A 34 -4.09 8.21 -15.91
N GLU A 35 -4.70 7.48 -14.97
CA GLU A 35 -3.95 6.54 -14.12
C GLU A 35 -3.32 5.43 -14.96
N LYS A 36 -4.03 4.92 -15.96
CA LYS A 36 -3.50 3.90 -16.87
C LYS A 36 -2.28 4.41 -17.63
N GLU A 37 -2.32 5.64 -18.14
CA GLU A 37 -1.16 6.26 -18.78
C GLU A 37 0.02 6.39 -17.80
N PHE A 38 -0.24 6.91 -16.60
CA PHE A 38 0.77 7.08 -15.55
C PHE A 38 1.45 5.75 -15.17
N PHE A 39 0.67 4.70 -14.88
CA PHE A 39 1.22 3.39 -14.55
C PHE A 39 1.92 2.72 -15.75
N THR A 40 1.47 2.98 -16.98
CA THR A 40 2.15 2.46 -18.18
C THR A 40 3.53 3.10 -18.37
N LYS A 41 3.68 4.41 -18.13
CA LYS A 41 5.00 5.07 -18.16
C LYS A 41 5.95 4.48 -17.11
N ILE A 42 5.42 4.19 -15.93
CA ILE A 42 6.17 3.50 -14.87
C ILE A 42 6.58 2.08 -15.30
N ASP A 43 5.68 1.31 -15.92
CA ASP A 43 5.96 -0.03 -16.45
C ASP A 43 7.06 -0.02 -17.52
N ASN A 44 7.10 1.03 -18.35
CA ASN A 44 8.12 1.19 -19.40
C ASN A 44 9.50 1.59 -18.86
N GLY A 45 9.60 1.91 -17.57
CA GLY A 45 10.84 2.38 -16.95
C GLY A 45 11.12 3.87 -17.17
N ASP A 46 10.12 4.66 -17.55
CA ASP A 46 10.22 6.13 -17.69
C ASP A 46 10.26 6.83 -16.32
N THR A 47 10.81 6.18 -15.29
CA THR A 47 10.78 6.63 -13.91
C THR A 47 11.85 7.66 -13.59
N ASN A 48 12.75 8.03 -14.50
CA ASN A 48 13.68 9.15 -14.29
C ASN A 48 13.15 10.47 -14.87
N ASP A 49 11.85 10.56 -15.14
CA ASP A 49 11.19 11.76 -15.65
C ASP A 49 10.54 12.56 -14.51
N ILE A 50 10.99 13.80 -14.31
CA ILE A 50 10.41 14.70 -13.30
C ILE A 50 8.96 15.06 -13.65
N GLU A 51 8.59 15.10 -14.94
CA GLU A 51 7.22 15.36 -15.38
C GLU A 51 6.28 14.25 -14.91
N LEU A 52 6.72 12.99 -15.02
CA LEU A 52 5.98 11.84 -14.51
C LEU A 52 5.68 11.97 -13.02
N TYR A 53 6.63 12.49 -12.23
CA TYR A 53 6.42 12.65 -10.79
C TYR A 53 5.48 13.80 -10.44
N TYR A 54 5.50 14.90 -11.21
CA TYR A 54 4.51 15.96 -11.10
C TYR A 54 3.10 15.45 -11.42
N ASP A 55 2.96 14.69 -12.51
CA ASP A 55 1.70 14.05 -12.88
C ASP A 55 1.24 13.09 -11.78
N GLY A 56 2.15 12.28 -11.25
CA GLY A 56 1.88 11.35 -10.15
C GLY A 56 1.41 12.03 -8.88
N PHE A 57 1.94 13.20 -8.54
CA PHE A 57 1.49 13.99 -7.39
C PHE A 57 0.03 14.42 -7.53
N ILE A 58 -0.36 14.89 -8.72
CA ILE A 58 -1.73 15.31 -9.03
C ILE A 58 -2.67 14.10 -9.00
N ILE A 59 -2.31 13.04 -9.72
CA ILE A 59 -3.12 11.82 -9.88
C ILE A 59 -3.32 11.11 -8.54
N ALA A 60 -2.26 10.90 -7.76
CA ALA A 60 -2.35 10.21 -6.47
C ALA A 60 -3.09 11.04 -5.40
N SER A 61 -3.26 12.34 -5.63
CA SER A 61 -4.13 13.21 -4.81
C SER A 61 -5.62 13.07 -5.16
N GLY A 62 -5.95 12.21 -6.12
CA GLY A 62 -7.33 11.87 -6.51
C GLY A 62 -7.89 12.67 -7.67
N ILE A 63 -7.06 13.47 -8.36
CA ILE A 63 -7.47 14.21 -9.55
C ILE A 63 -7.26 13.32 -10.77
N THR A 64 -8.35 12.72 -11.26
CA THR A 64 -8.31 11.71 -12.33
C THR A 64 -9.25 12.01 -13.50
N ASP A 65 -9.98 13.13 -13.42
CA ASP A 65 -10.68 13.72 -14.56
C ASP A 65 -9.70 14.51 -15.44
N GLU A 66 -9.81 14.40 -16.76
CA GLU A 66 -8.84 14.99 -17.70
C GLU A 66 -8.83 16.52 -17.68
N ASP A 67 -9.98 17.16 -17.55
CA ASP A 67 -10.07 18.62 -17.58
C ASP A 67 -9.62 19.21 -16.23
N GLU A 68 -9.99 18.56 -15.13
CA GLU A 68 -9.50 18.91 -13.80
C GLU A 68 -7.98 18.74 -13.71
N PHE A 69 -7.44 17.63 -14.24
CA PHE A 69 -6.00 17.38 -14.31
C PHE A 69 -5.27 18.49 -15.08
N LYS A 70 -5.71 18.81 -16.30
CA LYS A 70 -5.09 19.86 -17.12
C LYS A 70 -5.06 21.20 -16.40
N PHE A 71 -6.17 21.58 -15.77
CA PHE A 71 -6.28 22.82 -15.01
C PHE A 71 -5.28 22.89 -13.84
N TYR A 72 -5.16 21.81 -13.05
CA TYR A 72 -4.23 21.77 -11.92
C TYR A 72 -2.78 21.63 -12.36
N ARG A 73 -2.53 20.93 -13.47
CA ARG A 73 -1.22 20.78 -14.08
C ARG A 73 -0.68 22.11 -14.60
N GLU A 74 -1.53 22.93 -15.23
CA GLU A 74 -1.18 24.29 -15.69
C GLU A 74 -0.79 25.20 -14.52
N LYS A 75 -1.57 25.19 -13.43
CA LYS A 75 -1.22 25.96 -12.22
C LYS A 75 0.11 25.51 -11.60
N LEU A 76 0.40 24.22 -11.64
CA LEU A 76 1.68 23.69 -11.17
C LEU A 76 2.83 24.15 -12.08
N ASP A 77 2.62 24.14 -13.39
CA ASP A 77 3.61 24.65 -14.36
C ASP A 77 3.89 26.14 -14.17
N ASP A 78 2.87 26.94 -13.85
CA ASP A 78 3.07 28.36 -13.52
C ASP A 78 3.97 28.53 -12.29
N ILE A 79 3.77 27.72 -11.25
CA ILE A 79 4.64 27.70 -10.06
C ILE A 79 6.06 27.29 -10.43
N ARG A 80 6.23 26.22 -11.21
CA ARG A 80 7.54 25.71 -11.64
C ARG A 80 8.28 26.73 -12.49
N LYS A 81 7.59 27.37 -13.43
CA LYS A 81 8.13 28.44 -14.27
C LYS A 81 8.56 29.63 -13.43
N MET A 82 7.71 30.07 -12.49
CA MET A 82 8.05 31.15 -11.57
C MET A 82 9.29 30.80 -10.72
N ALA A 83 9.38 29.56 -10.23
CA ALA A 83 10.54 29.07 -9.50
C ALA A 83 11.79 29.16 -10.38
N LYS A 84 11.75 28.63 -11.61
CA LYS A 84 12.87 28.70 -12.56
C LYS A 84 13.29 30.14 -12.85
N ASP A 85 12.34 31.00 -13.18
CA ASP A 85 12.62 32.39 -13.54
C ASP A 85 13.29 33.17 -12.39
N GLU A 86 12.88 32.93 -11.14
CA GLU A 86 13.39 33.68 -10.00
C GLU A 86 14.61 33.03 -9.33
N LEU A 87 14.70 31.70 -9.32
CA LEU A 87 15.69 30.96 -8.52
C LEU A 87 16.90 30.46 -9.31
N SER A 88 16.84 30.36 -10.65
CA SER A 88 17.96 29.80 -11.45
C SER A 88 19.29 30.55 -11.24
N GLN A 89 19.22 31.86 -10.97
CA GLN A 89 20.41 32.69 -10.70
C GLN A 89 21.16 32.31 -9.41
N TYR A 90 20.54 31.51 -8.52
CA TYR A 90 21.10 31.12 -7.23
C TYR A 90 21.62 29.68 -7.18
N VAL A 91 21.53 28.93 -8.29
CA VAL A 91 22.00 27.53 -8.35
C VAL A 91 23.51 27.43 -8.06
N ASP A 92 24.29 28.43 -8.47
CA ASP A 92 25.73 28.45 -8.23
C ASP A 92 26.12 28.78 -6.77
N GLU A 93 25.15 29.13 -5.90
CA GLU A 93 25.41 29.34 -4.46
C GLU A 93 25.64 28.02 -3.71
N GLY A 94 25.32 26.87 -4.30
CA GLY A 94 25.47 25.55 -3.70
C GLY A 94 24.17 24.99 -3.10
N ALA A 95 24.13 23.67 -2.95
CA ALA A 95 22.93 22.92 -2.57
C ALA A 95 22.37 23.35 -1.21
N TYR A 96 23.24 23.61 -0.23
CA TYR A 96 22.81 24.05 1.10
C TYR A 96 22.05 25.38 1.07
N ASP A 97 22.67 26.41 0.48
CA ASP A 97 22.11 27.76 0.50
C ASP A 97 20.89 27.86 -0.45
N PHE A 98 20.93 27.14 -1.57
CA PHE A 98 19.77 26.99 -2.46
C PHE A 98 18.58 26.33 -1.77
N GLY A 99 18.79 25.24 -1.00
CA GLY A 99 17.71 24.54 -0.32
C GLY A 99 16.97 25.42 0.68
N ASN A 100 17.70 26.20 1.48
CA ASN A 100 17.09 27.18 2.39
C ASN A 100 16.31 28.26 1.63
N ARG A 101 16.89 28.77 0.54
CA ARG A 101 16.28 29.78 -0.31
C ARG A 101 14.99 29.30 -0.96
N LEU A 102 14.98 28.07 -1.50
CA LEU A 102 13.80 27.46 -2.09
C LEU A 102 12.67 27.34 -1.05
N LEU A 103 12.99 26.86 0.16
CA LEU A 103 11.98 26.76 1.22
C LEU A 103 11.37 28.12 1.53
N LEU A 104 12.20 29.14 1.77
CA LEU A 104 11.72 30.51 2.03
C LEU A 104 10.87 31.04 0.86
N TRP A 105 11.33 30.84 -0.37
CA TRP A 105 10.63 31.27 -1.57
C TRP A 105 9.22 30.65 -1.69
N ILE A 106 9.08 29.36 -1.40
CA ILE A 106 7.76 28.67 -1.42
C ILE A 106 6.75 29.38 -0.51
N TYR A 107 7.19 29.78 0.69
CA TYR A 107 6.33 30.48 1.65
C TYR A 107 6.11 31.95 1.28
N ASP A 108 7.15 32.66 0.84
CA ASP A 108 7.08 34.08 0.45
C ASP A 108 6.14 34.29 -0.74
N LYS A 109 6.09 33.33 -1.68
CA LYS A 109 5.12 33.33 -2.79
C LYS A 109 3.71 32.92 -2.39
N GLY A 110 3.52 32.49 -1.15
CA GLY A 110 2.23 32.02 -0.66
C GLY A 110 1.78 30.73 -1.34
N ILE A 111 2.70 29.90 -1.80
CA ILE A 111 2.34 28.55 -2.29
C ILE A 111 1.94 27.68 -1.10
N LEU A 112 2.65 27.83 0.02
CA LEU A 112 2.29 27.26 1.32
C LEU A 112 1.90 28.39 2.28
N LYS A 113 0.63 28.45 2.69
CA LYS A 113 0.09 29.52 3.55
C LYS A 113 -0.36 29.02 4.91
N LYS A 114 -1.08 27.91 4.96
CA LYS A 114 -1.72 27.42 6.18
C LYS A 114 -1.64 25.91 6.32
N TYR A 115 -1.03 25.47 7.42
CA TYR A 115 -0.95 24.07 7.77
C TYR A 115 -2.30 23.52 8.25
N PHE A 116 -2.69 22.37 7.72
CA PHE A 116 -3.83 21.57 8.14
C PHE A 116 -3.44 20.09 8.05
N GLU A 117 -3.38 19.40 9.19
CA GLU A 117 -2.99 17.99 9.25
C GLU A 117 -3.79 17.09 8.28
N THR A 118 -5.10 17.38 8.15
CA THR A 118 -6.02 16.64 7.27
C THR A 118 -6.00 17.10 5.81
N SER A 119 -5.25 18.15 5.45
CA SER A 119 -5.14 18.65 4.09
C SER A 119 -4.11 17.84 3.33
N THR A 120 -4.53 16.67 2.81
CA THR A 120 -3.68 15.76 2.04
C THR A 120 -3.78 15.98 0.53
N LEU A 121 -4.64 16.91 0.09
CA LEU A 121 -5.08 17.04 -1.29
C LEU A 121 -4.32 18.15 -2.02
N PHE A 122 -3.73 17.79 -3.17
CA PHE A 122 -3.01 18.72 -4.05
C PHE A 122 -3.83 19.97 -4.42
N GLN A 123 -5.13 19.83 -4.69
CA GLN A 123 -6.01 20.94 -5.07
C GLN A 123 -6.11 22.05 -4.01
N ASP A 124 -6.12 21.68 -2.73
CA ASP A 124 -6.21 22.62 -1.62
C ASP A 124 -4.88 23.39 -1.47
N MET A 125 -3.76 22.71 -1.68
CA MET A 125 -2.44 23.33 -1.70
C MET A 125 -2.34 24.34 -2.85
N ILE A 126 -2.65 23.93 -4.08
CA ILE A 126 -2.49 24.80 -5.25
C ILE A 126 -3.49 25.95 -5.28
N SER A 127 -4.74 25.74 -4.86
CA SER A 127 -5.77 26.79 -4.97
C SER A 127 -5.85 27.71 -3.76
N LYS A 128 -5.54 27.20 -2.56
CA LYS A 128 -5.74 27.94 -1.30
C LYS A 128 -4.45 28.13 -0.51
N GLY A 129 -3.38 27.41 -0.84
CA GLY A 129 -2.16 27.34 -0.03
C GLY A 129 -2.34 26.54 1.26
N GLU A 130 -3.32 25.64 1.31
CA GLU A 130 -3.59 24.76 2.45
C GLU A 130 -2.82 23.45 2.28
N TYR A 131 -1.98 23.08 3.25
CA TYR A 131 -1.04 21.97 3.09
C TYR A 131 -0.86 21.17 4.37
N ASN A 132 -0.29 19.96 4.24
CA ASN A 132 0.21 19.18 5.36
C ASN A 132 1.67 18.77 5.13
N CYS A 133 2.23 17.97 6.04
CA CYS A 133 3.61 17.53 5.99
C CYS A 133 3.96 16.71 4.74
N LEU A 134 3.02 15.91 4.22
CA LEU A 134 3.24 15.10 3.04
C LEU A 134 3.23 15.96 1.76
N SER A 135 2.21 16.80 1.59
CA SER A 135 2.10 17.63 0.38
C SER A 135 3.23 18.66 0.29
N SER A 136 3.64 19.27 1.41
CA SER A 136 4.78 20.20 1.43
C SER A 136 6.10 19.48 1.13
N SER A 137 6.27 18.25 1.61
CA SER A 137 7.48 17.46 1.34
C SER A 137 7.58 17.03 -0.11
N ILE A 138 6.47 16.59 -0.73
CA ILE A 138 6.45 16.25 -2.16
C ILE A 138 6.76 17.47 -3.02
N LEU A 139 6.11 18.61 -2.76
CA LEU A 139 6.36 19.85 -3.51
C LEU A 139 7.82 20.30 -3.40
N TYR A 140 8.36 20.34 -2.17
CA TYR A 140 9.76 20.73 -1.94
C TYR A 140 10.73 19.76 -2.61
N TYR A 141 10.49 18.44 -2.49
CA TYR A 141 11.29 17.42 -3.15
C TYR A 141 11.35 17.68 -4.65
N LEU A 142 10.20 17.80 -5.31
CA LEU A 142 10.11 17.92 -6.77
C LEU A 142 10.79 19.18 -7.27
N LEU A 143 10.53 20.33 -6.65
CA LEU A 143 11.17 21.59 -7.03
C LEU A 143 12.68 21.51 -6.81
N TYR A 144 13.15 20.99 -5.67
CA TYR A 144 14.58 20.91 -5.38
C TYR A 144 15.31 19.96 -6.36
N SER A 145 14.69 18.83 -6.70
CA SER A 145 15.17 17.91 -7.75
C SER A 145 15.18 18.55 -9.14
N GLU A 146 14.20 19.40 -9.45
CA GLU A 146 14.12 20.10 -10.74
C GLU A 146 15.28 21.06 -10.98
N PHE A 147 15.92 21.57 -9.91
CA PHE A 147 17.18 22.34 -9.99
C PHE A 147 18.44 21.46 -9.99
N GLY A 148 18.29 20.13 -10.10
CA GLY A 148 19.40 19.19 -10.24
C GLY A 148 20.04 18.75 -8.91
N TYR A 149 19.41 19.04 -7.77
CA TYR A 149 19.94 18.65 -6.47
C TYR A 149 19.32 17.35 -5.94
N GLU A 150 20.12 16.61 -5.17
CA GLU A 150 19.72 15.34 -4.58
C GLU A 150 18.92 15.55 -3.28
N VAL A 151 17.77 14.89 -3.21
CA VAL A 151 16.86 14.92 -2.06
C VAL A 151 16.22 13.55 -1.88
N LYS A 152 15.94 13.22 -0.62
CA LYS A 152 15.06 12.12 -0.25
C LYS A 152 13.90 12.63 0.60
N GLY A 153 12.77 11.97 0.46
CA GLY A 153 11.72 12.03 1.47
C GLY A 153 12.15 11.28 2.72
N VAL A 154 11.56 11.65 3.84
CA VAL A 154 11.65 10.89 5.09
C VAL A 154 10.24 10.71 5.61
N LEU A 155 9.86 9.45 5.81
CA LEU A 155 8.61 9.07 6.44
C LEU A 155 8.88 8.54 7.85
N THR A 156 8.14 9.05 8.81
CA THR A 156 8.06 8.52 10.18
C THR A 156 6.65 7.95 10.41
N SER A 157 6.37 7.47 11.62
CA SER A 157 5.03 6.96 11.96
C SER A 157 3.91 8.01 11.89
N SER A 158 4.22 9.31 11.93
CA SER A 158 3.20 10.38 12.00
C SER A 158 3.57 11.66 11.24
N HIS A 159 4.71 11.67 10.56
CA HIS A 159 5.25 12.90 9.96
C HIS A 159 6.06 12.59 8.71
N ALA A 160 6.09 13.55 7.79
CA ALA A 160 6.86 13.52 6.56
C ALA A 160 7.68 14.81 6.42
N PHE A 161 8.94 14.68 6.01
CA PHE A 161 9.85 15.80 5.74
C PHE A 161 10.86 15.39 4.66
N CYS A 162 11.85 16.24 4.37
CA CYS A 162 12.90 15.92 3.38
C CYS A 162 14.29 15.91 4.03
N THR A 163 15.20 15.12 3.46
CA THR A 163 16.64 15.26 3.67
C THR A 163 17.28 15.63 2.33
N VAL A 164 17.96 16.77 2.26
CA VAL A 164 18.73 17.19 1.08
C VAL A 164 20.20 16.85 1.26
N TYR A 165 20.86 16.44 0.19
CA TYR A 165 22.28 16.12 0.20
C TYR A 165 23.06 17.31 -0.34
N THR A 166 23.86 17.91 0.54
CA THR A 166 24.56 19.16 0.25
C THR A 166 26.06 18.98 0.37
N GLU A 167 26.80 19.98 -0.07
CA GLU A 167 28.25 20.08 0.17
C GLU A 167 28.62 20.14 1.66
N LYS A 168 27.65 20.45 2.55
CA LYS A 168 27.81 20.44 4.01
C LYS A 168 27.34 19.13 4.66
N GLY A 169 26.99 18.12 3.86
CA GLY A 169 26.42 16.84 4.30
C GLY A 169 24.90 16.78 4.18
N PRO A 170 24.26 15.72 4.71
CA PRO A 170 22.81 15.57 4.68
C PRO A 170 22.14 16.55 5.65
N ILE A 171 21.16 17.31 5.16
CA ILE A 171 20.43 18.33 5.91
C ILE A 171 18.94 17.99 5.90
N ASP A 172 18.35 17.88 7.08
CA ASP A 172 16.90 17.74 7.21
C ASP A 172 16.20 19.08 6.92
N VAL A 173 15.04 19.01 6.31
CA VAL A 173 14.22 20.16 5.94
C VAL A 173 12.80 19.92 6.46
N GLU A 174 12.43 20.64 7.51
CA GLU A 174 11.06 20.67 8.02
C GLU A 174 10.20 21.54 7.10
N THR A 175 9.65 20.92 6.05
CA THR A 175 8.92 21.62 5.00
C THR A 175 7.63 22.28 5.49
N THR A 176 7.17 21.96 6.70
CA THR A 176 5.95 22.53 7.29
C THR A 176 6.10 23.94 7.86
N VAL A 177 7.33 24.47 7.94
CA VAL A 177 7.60 25.83 8.41
C VAL A 177 8.64 26.52 7.53
N ALA A 178 8.43 27.82 7.25
CA ALA A 178 9.29 28.59 6.33
C ALA A 178 10.78 28.61 6.69
N LYS A 179 11.10 28.56 7.99
CA LYS A 179 12.49 28.53 8.50
C LYS A 179 12.93 27.13 8.93
N GLY A 180 12.32 26.10 8.35
CA GLY A 180 12.52 24.71 8.73
C GLY A 180 13.77 24.05 8.15
N PHE A 181 14.59 24.78 7.41
CA PHE A 181 15.84 24.27 6.87
C PHE A 181 16.87 24.07 7.99
N ASN A 182 17.49 22.88 8.04
CA ASN A 182 18.45 22.50 9.07
C ASN A 182 17.92 22.67 10.51
N PRO A 183 16.80 22.02 10.88
CA PRO A 183 16.18 22.15 12.19
C PRO A 183 17.13 21.64 13.30
N GLY A 184 16.98 22.18 14.51
CA GLY A 184 17.87 21.98 15.65
C GLY A 184 19.09 22.88 15.64
N THR A 185 19.28 23.70 14.61
CA THR A 185 20.31 24.74 14.56
C THR A 185 19.72 26.10 14.89
N LYS A 186 20.52 26.97 15.51
CA LYS A 186 20.14 28.36 15.78
C LYS A 186 20.66 29.23 14.64
N GLU A 187 19.77 29.83 13.87
CA GLU A 187 20.15 30.90 12.96
C GLU A 187 20.23 32.22 13.74
N ILE A 188 21.40 32.85 13.74
CA ILE A 188 21.64 34.13 14.39
C ILE A 188 21.86 35.18 13.31
N ARG A 189 20.95 36.15 13.20
CA ARG A 189 21.12 37.31 12.33
C ARG A 189 21.30 38.56 13.17
N ASN A 190 22.41 39.26 12.97
CA ASN A 190 22.67 40.55 13.60
C ASN A 190 22.15 41.66 12.69
N THR A 191 21.07 42.31 13.10
CA THR A 191 20.49 43.46 12.41
C THR A 191 20.82 44.72 13.19
N GLY A 192 22.06 45.24 13.07
CA GLY A 192 22.53 46.55 13.55
C GLY A 192 22.30 46.88 15.04
N THR A 193 21.04 46.98 15.46
CA THR A 193 20.56 47.26 16.82
C THR A 193 19.94 46.05 17.53
N SER A 194 19.81 44.89 16.88
CA SER A 194 19.22 43.68 17.49
C SER A 194 19.80 42.38 16.94
N THR A 195 19.77 41.33 17.76
CA THR A 195 20.10 39.95 17.36
C THR A 195 18.81 39.15 17.27
N ILE A 196 18.48 38.68 16.07
CA ILE A 196 17.35 37.78 15.85
C ILE A 196 17.89 36.36 15.88
N VAL A 197 17.40 35.55 16.83
CA VAL A 197 17.67 34.12 16.90
C VAL A 197 16.44 33.38 16.41
N THR A 198 16.56 32.65 15.29
CA THR A 198 15.53 31.70 14.86
C THR A 198 15.97 30.30 15.27
N PHE A 199 15.06 29.54 15.86
CA PHE A 199 15.27 28.14 16.18
C PHE A 199 14.01 27.33 15.84
N VAL A 200 14.15 26.36 14.94
CA VAL A 200 13.13 25.34 14.71
C VAL A 200 13.61 24.06 15.37
N PRO A 201 12.89 23.48 16.35
CA PRO A 201 13.32 22.24 16.99
C PRO A 201 13.29 21.07 16.02
N LYS A 202 14.19 20.11 16.22
CA LYS A 202 14.07 18.79 15.58
C LYS A 202 12.82 18.09 16.10
N GLN A 203 11.88 17.75 15.21
CA GLN A 203 10.75 16.90 15.59
C GLN A 203 11.25 15.47 15.89
N ASN A 204 10.45 14.67 16.60
CA ASN A 204 10.86 13.35 17.08
C ASN A 204 11.10 12.36 15.91
N TYR A 205 12.34 12.30 15.41
CA TYR A 205 12.77 11.51 14.24
C TYR A 205 12.92 9.99 14.48
N ASN A 206 12.28 9.45 15.50
CA ASN A 206 12.28 8.01 15.74
C ASN A 206 11.60 7.30 14.56
N ASN A 207 12.12 6.11 14.20
CA ASN A 207 11.61 5.30 13.08
C ASN A 207 11.59 6.04 11.73
N ARG A 208 12.62 6.88 11.47
CA ARG A 208 12.82 7.50 10.16
C ARG A 208 13.10 6.45 9.09
N ASN A 209 12.36 6.50 8.00
CA ASN A 209 12.59 5.71 6.81
C ASN A 209 12.84 6.65 5.64
N ASP A 210 14.00 6.52 5.00
CA ASP A 210 14.26 7.20 3.74
C ASP A 210 13.23 6.72 2.69
N ALA A 211 12.65 7.67 1.96
CA ALA A 211 11.65 7.42 0.94
C ALA A 211 12.05 8.12 -0.36
N ASP A 212 11.94 7.42 -1.48
CA ASP A 212 11.99 8.05 -2.79
C ASP A 212 10.68 8.80 -3.08
N ILE A 213 10.67 9.55 -4.18
CA ILE A 213 9.48 10.31 -4.59
C ILE A 213 8.27 9.42 -4.87
N LEU A 214 8.45 8.24 -5.48
CA LEU A 214 7.33 7.32 -5.73
C LEU A 214 6.73 6.80 -4.42
N THR A 215 7.54 6.59 -3.39
CA THR A 215 7.08 6.20 -2.05
C THR A 215 6.33 7.33 -1.35
N LEU A 216 6.76 8.58 -1.50
CA LEU A 216 6.00 9.74 -1.02
C LEU A 216 4.65 9.85 -1.75
N ILE A 217 4.64 9.74 -3.09
CA ILE A 217 3.42 9.74 -3.92
C ILE A 217 2.52 8.57 -3.53
N ALA A 218 3.07 7.37 -3.31
CA ALA A 218 2.33 6.20 -2.83
C ALA A 218 1.61 6.46 -1.50
N THR A 219 2.19 7.31 -0.64
CA THR A 219 1.61 7.69 0.65
C THR A 219 0.33 8.51 0.50
N LEU A 220 0.11 9.16 -0.66
CA LEU A 220 -1.11 9.91 -0.94
C LEU A 220 -2.33 8.99 -1.16
N TYR A 221 -2.15 7.78 -1.69
CA TYR A 221 -3.28 6.87 -1.90
C TYR A 221 -4.00 6.46 -0.60
N PRO A 222 -3.33 6.01 0.47
CA PRO A 222 -3.99 5.76 1.74
C PRO A 222 -4.42 7.05 2.46
N ASN A 223 -3.74 8.19 2.25
CA ASN A 223 -4.05 9.47 2.92
C ASN A 223 -5.14 10.32 2.23
N SER A 224 -5.36 10.15 0.94
CA SER A 224 -6.49 10.76 0.19
C SER A 224 -7.82 10.13 0.62
N ILE A 225 -7.76 8.95 1.24
CA ILE A 225 -8.85 8.36 2.00
C ILE A 225 -8.83 8.99 3.40
N SER A 226 -9.58 10.07 3.61
CA SER A 226 -10.06 10.35 4.96
C SER A 226 -10.87 9.11 5.41
N LEU A 227 -10.25 8.29 6.27
CA LEU A 227 -10.78 7.04 6.82
C LEU A 227 -12.20 7.16 7.41
N ARG A 228 -12.70 8.38 7.64
CA ARG A 228 -14.05 8.64 8.16
C ARG A 228 -15.17 8.79 7.13
N LYS A 229 -14.88 9.04 5.85
CA LYS A 229 -15.92 9.25 4.82
C LYS A 229 -16.11 8.08 3.85
N ILE A 230 -15.19 7.11 3.84
CA ILE A 230 -15.19 5.97 2.90
C ILE A 230 -14.94 4.64 3.64
N GLU A 231 -15.37 4.53 4.90
CA GLU A 231 -15.32 3.25 5.64
C GLU A 231 -16.12 2.13 4.93
N ASN A 232 -17.06 2.50 4.05
CA ASN A 232 -17.98 1.57 3.39
C ASN A 232 -17.64 1.18 1.94
N ASP A 233 -16.67 1.81 1.27
CA ASP A 233 -16.28 1.45 -0.11
C ASP A 233 -15.01 0.59 -0.09
N LEU A 234 -15.21 -0.72 0.06
CA LEU A 234 -14.12 -1.70 0.16
C LEU A 234 -13.38 -1.87 -1.15
N ASP A 235 -14.06 -1.71 -2.29
CA ASP A 235 -13.44 -1.77 -3.61
C ASP A 235 -12.44 -0.62 -3.77
N LYS A 236 -12.85 0.60 -3.42
CA LYS A 236 -11.94 1.75 -3.44
C LYS A 236 -10.77 1.58 -2.48
N GLN A 237 -10.99 1.05 -1.27
CA GLN A 237 -9.90 0.77 -0.33
C GLN A 237 -8.88 -0.21 -0.92
N LEU A 238 -9.35 -1.29 -1.55
CA LEU A 238 -8.49 -2.28 -2.19
C LEU A 238 -7.72 -1.66 -3.36
N THR A 239 -8.39 -0.95 -4.26
CA THR A 239 -7.74 -0.30 -5.40
C THR A 239 -6.66 0.69 -4.96
N MET A 240 -6.90 1.50 -3.93
CA MET A 240 -5.89 2.44 -3.42
C MET A 240 -4.71 1.72 -2.74
N ALA A 241 -4.96 0.63 -2.01
CA ALA A 241 -3.90 -0.19 -1.44
C ALA A 241 -3.05 -0.86 -2.54
N LYS A 242 -3.69 -1.33 -3.63
CA LYS A 242 -3.01 -1.86 -4.82
C LYS A 242 -2.12 -0.79 -5.46
N LYS A 243 -2.63 0.43 -5.65
CA LYS A 243 -1.87 1.57 -6.21
C LYS A 243 -0.67 1.96 -5.35
N ALA A 244 -0.84 2.04 -4.03
CA ALA A 244 0.25 2.33 -3.10
C ALA A 244 1.33 1.23 -3.11
N TYR A 245 0.93 -0.04 -3.01
CA TYR A 245 1.86 -1.16 -3.07
C TYR A 245 2.56 -1.24 -4.43
N TYR A 246 1.85 -0.99 -5.53
CA TYR A 246 2.44 -0.99 -6.85
C TYR A 246 3.58 0.03 -6.94
N LEU A 247 3.38 1.28 -6.48
CA LEU A 247 4.43 2.30 -6.49
C LEU A 247 5.58 2.04 -5.51
N SER A 248 5.33 1.32 -4.42
CA SER A 248 6.34 1.08 -3.38
C SER A 248 6.19 -0.32 -2.74
N PRO A 249 6.57 -1.39 -3.46
CA PRO A 249 6.25 -2.77 -3.10
C PRO A 249 7.14 -3.35 -1.99
N TYR A 250 8.24 -2.67 -1.67
CA TYR A 250 9.19 -3.06 -0.63
C TYR A 250 8.92 -2.38 0.71
N THR A 251 7.95 -1.46 0.77
CA THR A 251 7.52 -0.85 2.02
C THR A 251 6.51 -1.76 2.73
N GLU A 252 6.93 -2.31 3.88
CA GLU A 252 6.15 -3.24 4.70
C GLU A 252 4.73 -2.74 4.97
N MET A 253 4.58 -1.47 5.34
CA MET A 253 3.29 -0.83 5.58
C MET A 253 2.30 -0.97 4.41
N TYR A 254 2.76 -0.83 3.16
CA TYR A 254 1.87 -0.96 2.00
C TYR A 254 1.51 -2.42 1.71
N ASN A 255 2.42 -3.35 1.97
CA ASN A 255 2.10 -4.78 1.92
C ASN A 255 1.03 -5.15 2.95
N GLU A 256 1.20 -4.70 4.20
CA GLU A 256 0.23 -4.95 5.26
C GLU A 256 -1.14 -4.33 4.95
N ASN A 257 -1.17 -3.08 4.47
CA ASN A 257 -2.40 -2.41 4.06
C ASN A 257 -3.11 -3.15 2.93
N LEU A 258 -2.37 -3.65 1.94
CA LEU A 258 -2.91 -4.44 0.84
C LEU A 258 -3.49 -5.77 1.32
N VAL A 259 -2.76 -6.52 2.17
CA VAL A 259 -3.25 -7.77 2.76
C VAL A 259 -4.51 -7.53 3.57
N ASN A 260 -4.56 -6.45 4.36
CA ASN A 260 -5.75 -6.07 5.13
C ASN A 260 -6.94 -5.72 4.22
N ALA A 261 -6.70 -5.01 3.11
CA ALA A 261 -7.75 -4.65 2.15
C ALA A 261 -8.34 -5.90 1.48
N TYR A 262 -7.51 -6.84 1.02
CA TYR A 262 -7.98 -8.12 0.48
C TYR A 262 -8.79 -8.92 1.50
N ASN A 263 -8.37 -8.95 2.76
CA ASN A 263 -9.11 -9.62 3.83
C ASN A 263 -10.51 -9.02 4.05
N ARG A 264 -10.63 -7.69 4.00
CA ARG A 264 -11.93 -7.01 4.12
C ARG A 264 -12.82 -7.29 2.91
N ALA A 265 -12.28 -7.18 1.70
CA ALA A 265 -13.00 -7.49 0.46
C ALA A 265 -13.48 -8.96 0.43
N ALA A 266 -12.66 -9.89 0.91
CA ALA A 266 -13.03 -11.30 1.04
C ALA A 266 -14.23 -11.54 1.95
N LEU A 267 -14.26 -10.87 3.11
CA LEU A 267 -15.37 -10.99 4.07
C LEU A 267 -16.66 -10.38 3.53
N ASP A 268 -16.58 -9.28 2.80
CA ASP A 268 -17.76 -8.67 2.18
C ASP A 268 -18.32 -9.52 1.02
N ALA A 269 -17.45 -10.04 0.16
CA ALA A 269 -17.82 -11.01 -0.86
C ALA A 269 -18.47 -12.27 -0.25
N LEU A 270 -17.94 -12.76 0.88
CA LEU A 270 -18.53 -13.89 1.60
C LEU A 270 -19.94 -13.56 2.13
N LYS A 271 -20.13 -12.36 2.69
CA LYS A 271 -21.43 -11.88 3.21
C LYS A 271 -22.47 -11.75 2.09
N THR A 272 -22.05 -11.31 0.91
CA THR A 272 -22.90 -11.21 -0.29
C THR A 272 -23.06 -12.54 -1.04
N LYS A 273 -22.42 -13.62 -0.54
CA LYS A 273 -22.41 -14.99 -1.09
C LYS A 273 -21.70 -15.10 -2.45
N ASP A 274 -20.87 -14.13 -2.80
CA ASP A 274 -19.92 -14.22 -3.90
C ASP A 274 -18.69 -15.03 -3.44
N TYR A 275 -18.87 -16.35 -3.38
CA TYR A 275 -17.83 -17.26 -2.86
C TYR A 275 -16.59 -17.30 -3.75
N GLU A 276 -16.74 -17.12 -5.05
CA GLU A 276 -15.62 -17.10 -6.00
C GLU A 276 -14.71 -15.90 -5.76
N LYS A 277 -15.28 -14.68 -5.69
CA LYS A 277 -14.48 -13.49 -5.35
C LYS A 277 -13.88 -13.59 -3.96
N SER A 278 -14.65 -14.07 -2.98
CA SER A 278 -14.16 -14.22 -1.60
C SER A 278 -12.92 -15.11 -1.55
N TYR A 279 -12.94 -16.26 -2.22
CA TYR A 279 -11.79 -17.16 -2.28
C TYR A 279 -10.60 -16.54 -3.01
N THR A 280 -10.85 -15.87 -4.14
CA THR A 280 -9.80 -15.17 -4.91
C THR A 280 -9.10 -14.12 -4.03
N TYR A 281 -9.84 -13.27 -3.32
CA TYR A 281 -9.23 -12.28 -2.43
C TYR A 281 -8.42 -12.90 -1.27
N LEU A 282 -8.90 -14.01 -0.69
CA LEU A 282 -8.13 -14.73 0.34
C LEU A 282 -6.83 -15.32 -0.21
N LYS A 283 -6.88 -15.84 -1.43
CA LYS A 283 -5.70 -16.38 -2.12
C LYS A 283 -4.69 -15.27 -2.40
N GLU A 284 -5.14 -14.13 -2.94
CA GLU A 284 -4.28 -12.95 -3.16
C GLU A 284 -3.63 -12.51 -1.83
N ALA A 285 -4.42 -12.36 -0.76
CA ALA A 285 -3.88 -12.02 0.57
C ALA A 285 -2.82 -13.03 1.05
N TYR A 286 -3.00 -14.32 0.76
CA TYR A 286 -2.05 -15.37 1.11
C TYR A 286 -0.76 -15.30 0.27
N GLU A 287 -0.84 -14.96 -1.02
CA GLU A 287 0.32 -14.79 -1.89
C GLU A 287 1.21 -13.62 -1.43
N PHE A 288 0.61 -12.55 -0.90
CA PHE A 288 1.37 -11.42 -0.33
C PHE A 288 1.94 -11.74 1.06
N ASN A 289 1.20 -12.46 1.91
CA ASN A 289 1.69 -12.86 3.22
C ASN A 289 1.09 -14.21 3.68
N PRO A 290 1.80 -15.33 3.42
CA PRO A 290 1.34 -16.69 3.78
C PRO A 290 1.20 -16.93 5.29
N ASN A 291 1.87 -16.12 6.12
CA ASN A 291 1.87 -16.25 7.57
C ASN A 291 0.90 -15.30 8.26
N ASN A 292 0.12 -14.51 7.50
CA ASN A 292 -0.83 -13.59 8.08
C ASN A 292 -1.95 -14.33 8.84
N THR A 293 -2.01 -14.09 10.15
CA THR A 293 -2.98 -14.75 11.05
C THR A 293 -4.43 -14.40 10.70
N MET A 294 -4.69 -13.16 10.25
CA MET A 294 -6.03 -12.73 9.85
C MET A 294 -6.48 -13.47 8.59
N THR A 295 -5.63 -13.55 7.56
CA THR A 295 -5.90 -14.31 6.34
C THR A 295 -6.25 -15.76 6.66
N LYS A 296 -5.45 -16.46 7.48
CA LYS A 296 -5.74 -17.85 7.87
C LYS A 296 -7.09 -17.99 8.57
N LYS A 297 -7.43 -17.09 9.50
CA LYS A 297 -8.73 -17.09 10.20
C LYS A 297 -9.90 -16.81 9.27
N ASN A 298 -9.75 -15.86 8.34
CA ASN A 298 -10.79 -15.53 7.37
C ASN A 298 -11.00 -16.66 6.36
N THR A 299 -9.94 -17.36 5.96
CA THR A 299 -10.03 -18.58 5.15
C THR A 299 -10.72 -19.72 5.91
N GLU A 300 -10.44 -19.93 7.20
CA GLU A 300 -11.19 -20.90 8.02
C GLU A 300 -12.67 -20.52 8.09
N HIS A 301 -12.97 -19.23 8.26
CA HIS A 301 -14.34 -18.71 8.26
C HIS A 301 -15.07 -18.91 6.93
N TYR A 302 -14.40 -18.71 5.80
CA TYR A 302 -14.91 -18.96 4.45
C TYR A 302 -15.37 -20.43 4.30
N TYR A 303 -14.47 -21.37 4.56
CA TYR A 303 -14.76 -22.80 4.46
C TYR A 303 -15.88 -23.23 5.41
N ASN A 304 -15.85 -22.71 6.62
CA ASN A 304 -16.87 -23.00 7.62
C ASN A 304 -18.26 -22.50 7.22
N THR A 305 -18.34 -21.28 6.66
CA THR A 305 -19.61 -20.66 6.25
C THR A 305 -20.26 -21.45 5.12
N ILE A 306 -19.49 -21.83 4.09
CA ILE A 306 -20.01 -22.61 2.97
C ILE A 306 -20.40 -24.02 3.42
N GLY A 307 -19.54 -24.69 4.19
CA GLY A 307 -19.81 -26.03 4.71
C GLY A 307 -21.06 -26.08 5.59
N ALA A 308 -21.27 -25.09 6.46
CA ALA A 308 -22.48 -24.97 7.26
C ALA A 308 -23.73 -24.73 6.38
N GLY A 309 -23.59 -23.96 5.30
CA GLY A 309 -24.64 -23.77 4.30
C GLY A 309 -25.08 -25.08 3.65
N TYR A 310 -24.15 -25.94 3.26
CA TYR A 310 -24.45 -27.27 2.71
C TYR A 310 -25.09 -28.20 3.75
N LEU A 311 -24.60 -28.19 4.99
CA LEU A 311 -25.19 -28.96 6.09
C LEU A 311 -26.66 -28.59 6.36
N ASN A 312 -26.98 -27.29 6.36
CA ASN A 312 -28.35 -26.82 6.54
C ASN A 312 -29.28 -27.31 5.43
N LYS A 313 -28.75 -27.49 4.21
CA LYS A 313 -29.47 -28.06 3.07
C LYS A 313 -29.47 -29.59 3.04
N LYS A 314 -28.81 -30.25 4.01
CA LYS A 314 -28.55 -31.70 4.05
C LYS A 314 -27.74 -32.22 2.85
N ASP A 315 -27.00 -31.34 2.18
CA ASP A 315 -26.05 -31.72 1.14
C ASP A 315 -24.72 -32.13 1.79
N PHE A 316 -24.70 -33.33 2.36
CA PHE A 316 -23.54 -33.83 3.09
C PHE A 316 -22.30 -34.06 2.22
N PRO A 317 -22.40 -34.59 0.98
CA PRO A 317 -21.23 -34.73 0.10
C PRO A 317 -20.52 -33.39 -0.14
N SER A 318 -21.26 -32.33 -0.48
CA SER A 318 -20.67 -31.00 -0.69
C SER A 318 -20.08 -30.43 0.58
N ALA A 319 -20.74 -30.61 1.74
CA ALA A 319 -20.20 -30.21 3.04
C ALA A 319 -18.87 -30.91 3.37
N ILE A 320 -18.80 -32.23 3.18
CA ILE A 320 -17.58 -33.02 3.40
C ILE A 320 -16.46 -32.53 2.50
N ASN A 321 -16.74 -32.28 1.22
CA ASN A 321 -15.75 -31.84 0.25
C ASN A 321 -15.14 -30.49 0.63
N ILE A 322 -15.99 -29.50 0.95
CA ILE A 322 -15.51 -28.15 1.26
C ILE A 322 -14.72 -28.08 2.58
N TYR A 323 -15.09 -28.89 3.58
CA TYR A 323 -14.30 -28.98 4.82
C TYR A 323 -12.96 -29.69 4.61
N LYS A 324 -12.90 -30.72 3.76
CA LYS A 324 -11.63 -31.38 3.40
C LYS A 324 -10.69 -30.41 2.70
N GLN A 325 -11.20 -29.67 1.71
CA GLN A 325 -10.43 -28.65 1.01
C GLN A 325 -9.87 -27.60 1.98
N GLY A 326 -10.70 -27.09 2.89
CA GLY A 326 -10.22 -26.12 3.88
C GLY A 326 -9.17 -26.66 4.86
N ILE A 327 -9.21 -27.96 5.17
CA ILE A 327 -8.17 -28.60 5.99
C ILE A 327 -6.86 -28.74 5.21
N GLU A 328 -6.94 -29.06 3.92
CA GLU A 328 -5.78 -29.15 3.03
C GLU A 328 -5.08 -27.79 2.86
N ASP A 329 -5.86 -26.75 2.57
CA ASP A 329 -5.32 -25.40 2.30
C ASP A 329 -4.68 -24.74 3.53
N LEU A 330 -5.26 -24.92 4.72
CA LEU A 330 -4.76 -24.28 5.95
C LEU A 330 -3.74 -25.14 6.69
N GLY A 331 -3.71 -26.45 6.41
CA GLY A 331 -2.83 -27.40 7.08
C GLY A 331 -3.13 -27.54 8.57
N GLU A 332 -2.13 -27.20 9.40
CA GLU A 332 -2.22 -27.35 10.86
C GLU A 332 -3.19 -26.32 11.49
N ASN A 333 -3.74 -26.65 12.66
CA ASN A 333 -4.66 -25.80 13.45
C ASN A 333 -6.08 -25.58 12.89
N THR A 334 -6.58 -26.50 12.05
CA THR A 334 -7.95 -26.49 11.48
C THR A 334 -9.01 -27.17 12.38
N THR A 335 -8.98 -26.86 13.68
CA THR A 335 -9.80 -27.56 14.69
C THR A 335 -11.30 -27.43 14.42
N VAL A 336 -11.77 -26.25 13.97
CA VAL A 336 -13.19 -26.03 13.69
C VAL A 336 -13.63 -26.83 12.46
N LEU A 337 -12.84 -26.80 11.38
CA LEU A 337 -13.14 -27.54 10.16
C LEU A 337 -13.14 -29.06 10.41
N LYS A 338 -12.16 -29.58 11.16
CA LYS A 338 -12.10 -31.01 11.53
C LYS A 338 -13.33 -31.44 12.33
N ARG A 339 -13.79 -30.61 13.28
CA ARG A 339 -15.02 -30.88 14.04
C ARG A 339 -16.24 -30.94 13.14
N ASN A 340 -16.38 -29.98 12.22
CA ASN A 340 -17.56 -29.92 11.35
C ASN A 340 -17.52 -30.98 10.24
N LEU A 341 -16.33 -31.37 9.78
CA LEU A 341 -16.14 -32.55 8.93
C LEU A 341 -16.65 -33.82 9.62
N LYS A 342 -16.28 -34.04 10.89
CA LYS A 342 -16.80 -35.17 11.68
C LYS A 342 -18.34 -35.14 11.75
N VAL A 343 -18.93 -33.99 12.07
CA VAL A 343 -20.40 -33.83 12.12
C VAL A 343 -21.04 -34.14 10.76
N SER A 344 -20.42 -33.71 9.66
CA SER A 344 -20.92 -33.95 8.30
C SER A 344 -20.97 -35.44 7.97
N TYR A 345 -19.89 -36.17 8.25
CA TYR A 345 -19.84 -37.62 8.08
C TYR A 345 -20.89 -38.34 8.94
N TYR A 346 -21.03 -37.94 10.20
CA TYR A 346 -21.97 -38.56 11.13
C TYR A 346 -23.41 -38.39 10.66
N ASN A 347 -23.81 -37.16 10.34
CA ASN A 347 -25.16 -36.86 9.89
C ASN A 347 -25.49 -37.55 8.55
N TYR A 348 -24.51 -37.68 7.66
CA TYR A 348 -24.69 -38.40 6.41
C TYR A 348 -24.95 -39.89 6.65
N ALA A 349 -24.07 -40.55 7.41
CA ALA A 349 -24.22 -41.97 7.73
C ALA A 349 -25.55 -42.26 8.44
N VAL A 350 -25.94 -41.42 9.40
CA VAL A 350 -27.23 -41.55 10.10
C VAL A 350 -28.42 -41.37 9.14
N THR A 351 -28.34 -40.44 8.18
CA THR A 351 -29.41 -40.22 7.20
C THR A 351 -29.59 -41.43 6.28
N GLU A 352 -28.48 -42.00 5.79
CA GLU A 352 -28.50 -43.21 4.97
C GLU A 352 -29.00 -44.43 5.77
N TYR A 353 -28.54 -44.58 7.01
CA TYR A 353 -28.97 -45.63 7.93
C TYR A 353 -30.49 -45.57 8.18
N ASN A 354 -31.01 -44.40 8.54
CA ASN A 354 -32.44 -44.20 8.79
C ASN A 354 -33.29 -44.44 7.53
N SER A 355 -32.69 -44.22 6.35
CA SER A 355 -33.31 -44.53 5.06
C SER A 355 -33.14 -45.99 4.64
N LYS A 356 -32.62 -46.85 5.52
CA LYS A 356 -32.32 -48.28 5.28
C LYS A 356 -31.31 -48.54 4.16
N ARG A 357 -30.53 -47.53 3.76
CA ARG A 357 -29.43 -47.65 2.80
C ARG A 357 -28.14 -48.03 3.52
N TYR A 358 -28.15 -49.23 4.09
CA TYR A 358 -27.08 -49.72 4.99
C TYR A 358 -25.71 -49.80 4.34
N ASN A 359 -25.63 -50.23 3.08
CA ASN A 359 -24.36 -50.29 2.34
C ASN A 359 -23.72 -48.89 2.21
N ASN A 360 -24.52 -47.87 1.89
CA ASN A 360 -24.04 -46.50 1.81
C ASN A 360 -23.55 -46.00 3.17
N ALA A 361 -24.34 -46.21 4.23
CA ALA A 361 -23.97 -45.85 5.59
C ALA A 361 -22.64 -46.51 6.02
N ASN A 362 -22.43 -47.79 5.67
CA ASN A 362 -21.20 -48.52 5.93
C ASN A 362 -20.00 -47.87 5.22
N THR A 363 -20.11 -47.62 3.91
CA THR A 363 -19.04 -46.98 3.13
C THR A 363 -18.67 -45.59 3.68
N ILE A 364 -19.65 -44.77 4.02
CA ILE A 364 -19.43 -43.43 4.59
C ILE A 364 -18.68 -43.52 5.93
N LEU A 365 -19.04 -44.47 6.79
CA LEU A 365 -18.39 -44.67 8.10
C LEU A 365 -16.97 -45.21 7.96
N GLU A 366 -16.72 -46.13 7.03
CA GLU A 366 -15.37 -46.60 6.72
C GLU A 366 -14.47 -45.47 6.26
N GLU A 367 -14.97 -44.58 5.39
CA GLU A 367 -14.24 -43.37 5.01
C GLU A 367 -13.99 -42.43 6.18
N ALA A 368 -15.00 -42.19 7.01
CA ALA A 368 -14.86 -41.33 8.19
C ALA A 368 -13.80 -41.87 9.16
N LEU A 369 -13.77 -43.19 9.38
CA LEU A 369 -12.79 -43.85 10.26
C LEU A 369 -11.37 -43.86 9.71
N LYS A 370 -11.16 -43.72 8.38
CA LYS A 370 -9.80 -43.48 7.84
C LYS A 370 -9.23 -42.15 8.34
N ILE A 371 -10.09 -41.16 8.53
CA ILE A 371 -9.71 -39.81 8.96
C ILE A 371 -9.74 -39.70 10.50
N PHE A 372 -10.72 -40.36 11.14
CA PHE A 372 -10.96 -40.33 12.58
C PHE A 372 -10.95 -41.76 13.18
N PRO A 373 -9.79 -42.45 13.20
CA PRO A 373 -9.71 -43.90 13.46
C PRO A 373 -10.13 -44.35 14.86
N LYS A 374 -10.21 -43.42 15.83
CA LYS A 374 -10.59 -43.71 17.22
C LYS A 374 -11.94 -43.11 17.60
N ASP A 375 -12.74 -42.71 16.61
CA ASP A 375 -14.02 -42.07 16.90
C ASP A 375 -15.06 -43.08 17.39
N ALA A 376 -15.49 -42.91 18.65
CA ALA A 376 -16.44 -43.80 19.29
C ALA A 376 -17.83 -43.76 18.64
N ASP A 377 -18.25 -42.60 18.14
CA ASP A 377 -19.58 -42.43 17.55
C ASP A 377 -19.68 -43.16 16.20
N PHE A 378 -18.64 -43.04 15.36
CA PHE A 378 -18.58 -43.79 14.10
C PHE A 378 -18.50 -45.30 14.33
N THR A 379 -17.65 -45.74 15.26
CA THR A 379 -17.51 -47.17 15.59
C THR A 379 -18.83 -47.77 16.09
N ARG A 380 -19.56 -47.03 16.93
CA ARG A 380 -20.85 -47.45 17.46
C ARG A 380 -21.91 -47.54 16.37
N LEU A 381 -22.02 -46.54 15.49
CA LEU A 381 -22.99 -46.55 14.40
C LEU A 381 -22.69 -47.68 13.41
N LEU A 382 -21.42 -47.90 13.07
CA LEU A 382 -20.99 -48.97 12.16
C LEU A 382 -21.43 -50.36 12.66
N ARG A 383 -21.28 -50.62 13.97
CA ARG A 383 -21.70 -51.89 14.59
C ARG A 383 -23.22 -52.10 14.60
N SER A 384 -24.02 -51.04 14.51
CA SER A 384 -25.48 -51.11 14.46
C SER A 384 -26.06 -51.37 13.06
N ILE A 385 -25.20 -51.41 12.03
CA ILE A 385 -25.62 -51.75 10.66
C ILE A 385 -25.93 -53.25 10.58
N PRO A 386 -27.14 -53.65 10.17
CA PRO A 386 -27.48 -55.04 9.94
C PRO A 386 -26.55 -55.66 8.89
N LYS A 387 -26.06 -56.86 9.17
CA LYS A 387 -25.21 -57.63 8.24
C LYS A 387 -26.02 -58.30 7.15
#